data_AF-A0A1J3J417-F1
#
_entry.id   AF-A0A1J3J417-F1
#
_cell.length_a   1.000
_cell.length_b   1.000
_cell.length_c   1.000
_cell.angle_alpha   90.00
_cell.angle_beta   90.00
_cell.angle_gamma   90.00
#
_symmetry.space_group_name_H-M   'P 1'
#
loop_
_entity.id
_entity.type
_entity.pdbx_description
1 polymer ?
#
loop_
_entity_poly.entity_id
_entity_poly.type
_entity_poly.pdbx_seq_one_letter_code
_entity_poly.pdbx_strand_id
1 'polypeptide(L)'
;VPETSSVLDRIRLNKTQETPLSRIRNVLKLSHHEELKFTKENLKKIEERLKNVFIVFYRKLRHLKNYSFLNTLAISKIMKKYDKVAQRRAAKPYMETVDKSYLTSSDEINKL
;
A
#
# COMPACT_ATOMS: atom_id res chain seq x y z
N VAL A 1 23.98 4.96 11.05
CA VAL A 1 23.36 6.16 10.43
C VAL A 1 21.85 6.05 10.63
N PRO A 2 21.20 6.95 11.40
CA PRO A 2 19.83 6.80 11.89
C PRO A 2 18.83 7.72 11.14
N GLU A 3 18.69 7.59 9.82
CA GLU A 3 17.87 8.54 9.04
C GLU A 3 16.45 8.03 8.72
N THR A 4 16.21 6.72 8.75
CA THR A 4 14.93 6.13 8.33
C THR A 4 13.78 6.37 9.32
N SER A 5 14.07 6.52 10.62
CA SER A 5 13.05 6.82 11.65
C SER A 5 12.42 8.19 11.43
N SER A 6 13.22 9.20 11.06
CA SER A 6 12.77 10.59 10.92
C SER A 6 11.78 10.81 9.77
N VAL A 7 11.82 9.94 8.77
CA VAL A 7 10.89 9.98 7.63
C VAL A 7 9.55 9.36 8.01
N LEU A 8 9.57 8.29 8.80
CA LEU A 8 8.35 7.62 9.29
C LEU A 8 7.56 8.51 10.26
N ASP A 9 8.25 9.30 11.09
CA ASP A 9 7.62 10.27 12.02
C ASP A 9 6.81 11.36 11.30
N ARG A 10 7.14 11.64 10.03
CA ARG A 10 6.42 12.62 9.18
C ARG A 10 5.20 12.01 8.48
N ILE A 11 5.09 10.68 8.42
CA ILE A 11 3.96 9.98 7.81
C ILE A 11 2.92 9.70 8.90
N ARG A 12 2.05 10.69 9.19
CA ARG A 12 0.85 10.47 10.02
C ARG A 12 -0.17 9.64 9.24
N LEU A 13 -0.15 8.32 9.43
CA LEU A 13 -1.29 7.48 9.10
C LEU A 13 -2.35 7.71 10.18
N ASN A 14 -3.39 8.47 9.86
CA ASN A 14 -4.56 8.62 10.72
C ASN A 14 -5.24 7.25 10.86
N LYS A 15 -4.82 6.46 11.84
CA LYS A 15 -5.43 5.17 12.17
C LYS A 15 -6.57 5.43 13.15
N THR A 16 -7.59 6.17 12.72
CA THR A 16 -8.85 6.23 13.44
C THR A 16 -9.48 4.84 13.40
N GLN A 17 -9.77 4.26 14.58
CA GLN A 17 -10.57 3.04 14.71
C GLN A 17 -12.01 3.37 14.29
N GLU A 18 -12.24 3.44 12.98
CA GLU A 18 -13.57 3.65 12.43
C GLU A 18 -14.39 2.37 12.66
N THR A 19 -15.49 2.50 13.40
CA THR A 19 -16.47 1.40 13.54
C THR A 19 -17.06 1.06 12.16
N PRO A 20 -17.45 -0.20 11.91
CA PRO A 20 -18.08 -0.60 10.64
C PRO A 20 -19.25 0.32 10.23
N LEU A 21 -20.03 0.81 11.21
CA LEU A 21 -21.10 1.78 11.01
C LEU A 21 -20.62 3.14 10.50
N SER A 22 -19.52 3.67 11.05
CA SER A 22 -18.94 4.95 10.58
C SER A 22 -18.44 4.84 9.14
N ARG A 23 -17.84 3.70 8.76
CA ARG A 23 -17.43 3.40 7.38
C ARG A 23 -18.62 3.41 6.43
N ILE A 24 -19.72 2.72 6.80
CA ILE A 24 -20.94 2.65 5.97
C ILE A 24 -21.54 4.06 5.81
N ARG A 25 -21.56 4.87 6.88
CA ARG A 25 -22.04 6.26 6.83
C ARG A 25 -21.23 7.12 5.86
N ASN A 26 -19.90 6.98 5.90
CA ASN A 26 -18.98 7.64 4.98
C ASN A 26 -19.18 7.18 3.52
N VAL A 27 -19.35 5.87 3.30
CA VAL A 27 -19.64 5.31 1.96
C VAL A 27 -20.97 5.84 1.43
N LEU A 28 -21.98 6.02 2.28
CA LEU A 28 -23.27 6.61 1.93
C LEU A 28 -23.22 8.14 1.80
N LYS A 29 -22.15 8.81 2.26
CA LYS A 29 -22.04 10.28 2.38
C LYS A 29 -23.17 10.87 3.22
N LEU A 30 -23.57 10.18 4.29
CA LEU A 30 -24.60 10.67 5.21
C LEU A 30 -24.00 11.67 6.20
N SER A 31 -24.77 12.70 6.52
CA SER A 31 -24.44 13.62 7.60
C SER A 31 -24.55 12.95 8.98
N HIS A 32 -23.94 13.56 10.00
CA HIS A 32 -24.00 13.05 11.39
C HIS A 32 -25.43 13.03 11.95
N HIS A 33 -26.35 13.81 11.36
CA HIS A 33 -27.74 13.94 11.80
C HIS A 33 -28.72 13.04 11.03
N GLU A 34 -28.31 12.41 9.92
CA GLU A 34 -29.19 11.52 9.14
C GLU A 34 -29.16 10.09 9.68
N GLU A 35 -30.33 9.53 9.98
CA GLU A 35 -30.46 8.12 10.38
C GLU A 35 -30.09 7.15 9.25
N LEU A 36 -29.41 6.07 9.63
CA LEU A 36 -29.07 4.97 8.73
C LEU A 36 -30.33 4.13 8.43
N LYS A 37 -30.92 4.35 7.25
CA LYS A 37 -32.06 3.55 6.78
C LYS A 37 -31.58 2.41 5.89
N PHE A 38 -31.76 1.17 6.35
CA PHE A 38 -31.42 -0.04 5.61
C PHE A 38 -32.53 -0.43 4.61
N THR A 39 -32.89 0.47 3.71
CA THR A 39 -33.81 0.17 2.61
C THR A 39 -33.09 -0.57 1.48
N LYS A 40 -33.83 -1.32 0.66
CA LYS A 40 -33.27 -2.06 -0.48
C LYS A 40 -32.53 -1.13 -1.45
N GLU A 41 -33.05 0.08 -1.65
CA GLU A 41 -32.47 1.11 -2.51
C GLU A 41 -31.15 1.64 -1.94
N ASN A 42 -31.08 1.84 -0.62
CA ASN A 42 -29.85 2.28 0.05
C ASN A 42 -28.78 1.18 0.02
N LEU A 43 -29.17 -0.06 0.27
CA LEU A 43 -28.26 -1.21 0.17
C LEU A 43 -27.70 -1.37 -1.25
N LYS A 44 -28.52 -1.21 -2.29
CA LYS A 44 -28.07 -1.23 -3.69
C LYS A 44 -27.06 -0.13 -3.99
N LYS A 45 -27.30 1.10 -3.50
CA LYS A 45 -26.35 2.22 -3.63
C LYS A 45 -25.02 1.95 -2.91
N ILE A 46 -25.04 1.32 -1.74
CA ILE A 46 -23.83 0.92 -1.01
C ILE A 46 -23.03 -0.08 -1.84
N GLU A 47 -23.71 -1.10 -2.37
CA GLU A 47 -23.07 -2.15 -3.16
C GLU A 47 -22.37 -1.57 -4.41
N GLU A 48 -23.04 -0.69 -5.16
CA GLU A 48 -22.47 -0.02 -6.33
C GLU A 48 -21.27 0.87 -5.97
N ARG A 49 -21.33 1.59 -4.84
CA ARG A 49 -20.21 2.39 -4.35
C ARG A 49 -19.04 1.52 -3.91
N LEU A 50 -19.31 0.42 -3.20
CA LEU A 50 -18.27 -0.52 -2.78
C LEU A 50 -17.54 -1.12 -3.99
N LYS A 51 -18.26 -1.52 -5.06
CA LYS A 51 -17.64 -1.99 -6.31
C LYS A 51 -16.62 -0.98 -6.84
N ASN A 52 -16.99 0.30 -6.91
CA ASN A 52 -16.09 1.35 -7.36
C ASN A 52 -14.88 1.53 -6.44
N VAL A 53 -15.08 1.51 -5.12
CA VAL A 53 -13.99 1.62 -4.13
C VAL A 53 -13.02 0.45 -4.28
N PHE A 54 -13.50 -0.78 -4.43
CA PHE A 54 -12.66 -1.97 -4.65
C PHE A 54 -11.86 -1.85 -5.94
N ILE A 55 -12.46 -1.41 -7.05
CA ILE A 55 -11.74 -1.19 -8.32
C ILE A 55 -10.56 -0.22 -8.11
N VAL A 56 -10.81 0.92 -7.46
CA VAL A 56 -9.76 1.91 -7.19
C VAL A 56 -8.69 1.34 -6.26
N PHE A 57 -9.08 0.58 -5.24
CA PHE A 57 -8.16 -0.08 -4.32
C PHE A 57 -7.23 -1.07 -5.02
N TYR A 58 -7.77 -1.98 -5.84
CA TYR A 58 -6.96 -2.93 -6.61
C TYR A 58 -6.04 -2.25 -7.64
N ARG A 59 -6.48 -1.13 -8.24
CA ARG A 59 -5.59 -0.31 -9.09
C ARG A 59 -4.41 0.24 -8.29
N LYS A 60 -4.63 0.74 -7.06
CA LYS A 60 -3.56 1.19 -6.18
C LYS A 60 -2.60 0.06 -5.79
N LEU A 61 -3.12 -1.13 -5.47
CA LEU A 61 -2.27 -2.31 -5.21
C LEU A 61 -1.40 -2.67 -6.42
N ARG A 62 -1.96 -2.62 -7.64
CA ARG A 62 -1.19 -2.84 -8.87
C ARG A 62 -0.10 -1.77 -9.06
N HIS A 63 -0.38 -0.50 -8.76
CA HIS A 63 0.66 0.54 -8.80
C HIS A 63 1.79 0.25 -7.81
N LEU A 64 1.46 -0.19 -6.59
CA LEU A 64 2.45 -0.55 -5.59
C LEU A 64 3.31 -1.75 -6.02
N LYS A 65 2.68 -2.77 -6.61
CA LYS A 65 3.40 -3.92 -7.21
C LYS A 65 4.36 -3.49 -8.31
N ASN A 66 3.92 -2.60 -9.21
CA ASN A 66 4.77 -2.08 -10.27
C ASN A 66 5.94 -1.25 -9.72
N TYR A 67 5.68 -0.42 -8.71
CA TYR A 67 6.71 0.36 -8.03
C TYR A 67 7.77 -0.55 -7.43
N SER A 68 7.37 -1.56 -6.66
CA SER A 68 8.27 -2.55 -6.08
C SER A 68 9.14 -3.22 -7.16
N PHE A 69 8.50 -3.78 -8.20
CA PHE A 69 9.19 -4.47 -9.28
C PHE A 69 10.22 -3.59 -9.99
N LEU A 70 9.84 -2.37 -10.37
CA LEU A 70 10.74 -1.47 -11.11
C LEU A 70 11.92 -1.02 -10.25
N ASN A 71 11.71 -0.76 -8.96
CA ASN A 71 12.79 -0.37 -8.04
C ASN A 71 13.73 -1.54 -7.77
N THR A 72 13.23 -2.74 -7.49
CA THR A 72 14.07 -3.93 -7.31
C THR A 72 14.89 -4.22 -8.58
N LEU A 73 14.28 -4.06 -9.76
CA LEU A 73 15.00 -4.20 -11.03
C LEU A 73 16.09 -3.13 -11.18
N ALA A 74 15.80 -1.87 -10.90
CA ALA A 74 16.79 -0.79 -10.95
C ALA A 74 17.97 -1.04 -10.00
N ILE A 75 17.68 -1.49 -8.76
CA ILE A 75 18.70 -1.84 -7.77
C ILE A 75 19.57 -2.99 -8.27
N SER A 76 18.97 -4.05 -8.84
CA SER A 76 19.75 -5.17 -9.40
C SER A 76 20.69 -4.71 -10.52
N LYS A 77 20.27 -3.75 -11.35
CA LYS A 77 21.08 -3.22 -12.47
C LYS A 77 22.22 -2.34 -11.97
N ILE A 78 21.96 -1.45 -11.01
CA ILE A 78 23.02 -0.60 -10.47
C ILE A 78 24.05 -1.41 -9.68
N MET A 79 23.61 -2.44 -8.95
CA MET A 79 24.53 -3.34 -8.24
C MET A 79 25.38 -4.17 -9.19
N LYS A 80 24.83 -4.66 -10.30
CA LYS A 80 25.62 -5.30 -11.36
C LYS A 80 26.66 -4.35 -11.97
N LYS A 81 26.30 -3.08 -12.19
CA LYS A 81 27.24 -2.07 -12.68
C LYS A 81 28.33 -1.78 -11.66
N TYR A 82 27.98 -1.67 -10.37
CA TYR A 82 28.93 -1.47 -9.29
C TYR A 82 29.95 -2.62 -9.23
N ASP A 83 29.49 -3.87 -9.23
CA ASP A 83 30.39 -5.04 -9.21
C ASP A 83 31.33 -5.06 -10.43
N LYS A 84 30.82 -4.70 -11.62
CA LYS A 84 31.62 -4.59 -12.84
C LYS A 84 32.71 -3.51 -12.75
N VAL A 85 32.37 -2.32 -12.26
CA VAL A 85 33.28 -1.16 -12.24
C VAL A 85 34.27 -1.26 -11.08
N ALA A 86 33.80 -1.63 -9.90
CA ALA A 86 34.61 -1.71 -8.69
C ALA A 86 35.40 -3.03 -8.59
N GLN A 87 35.16 -3.99 -9.50
CA GLN A 87 35.71 -5.35 -9.45
C GLN A 87 35.46 -6.04 -8.10
N ARG A 88 34.26 -5.81 -7.54
CA ARG A 88 33.80 -6.38 -6.26
C ARG A 88 32.66 -7.38 -6.51
N ARG A 89 32.31 -8.16 -5.48
CA ARG A 89 31.17 -9.10 -5.49
C ARG A 89 30.16 -8.72 -4.40
N ALA A 90 29.70 -7.46 -4.41
CA ALA A 90 28.76 -6.95 -3.42
C ALA A 90 27.30 -7.04 -3.87
N ALA A 91 27.01 -7.28 -5.15
CA ALA A 91 25.63 -7.31 -5.64
C ALA A 91 24.79 -8.38 -4.94
N LYS A 92 25.32 -9.58 -4.76
CA LYS A 92 24.59 -10.68 -4.11
C LYS A 92 24.19 -10.37 -2.65
N PRO A 93 25.12 -10.06 -1.73
CA PRO A 93 24.74 -9.78 -0.34
C PRO A 93 23.85 -8.54 -0.21
N TYR A 94 23.99 -7.56 -1.11
CA TYR A 94 23.10 -6.40 -1.12
C TYR A 94 21.68 -6.75 -1.56
N MET A 95 21.53 -7.55 -2.63
CA MET A 95 20.21 -8.00 -3.08
C MET A 95 19.49 -8.85 -2.02
N GLU A 96 20.22 -9.68 -1.26
CA GLU A 96 19.64 -10.42 -0.13
C GLU A 96 19.05 -9.49 0.95
N THR A 97 19.60 -8.29 1.12
CA THR A 97 19.07 -7.27 2.04
C THR A 97 17.82 -6.61 1.46
N VAL A 98 17.82 -6.32 0.15
CA VAL A 98 16.67 -5.75 -0.57
C VAL A 98 15.48 -6.71 -0.55
N ASP A 99 15.73 -8.00 -0.76
CA ASP A 99 14.70 -9.03 -0.79
C ASP A 99 14.00 -9.21 0.56
N LYS A 100 14.71 -8.96 1.68
CA LYS A 100 14.17 -9.00 3.05
C LYS A 100 13.49 -7.69 3.48
N SER A 101 13.56 -6.64 2.66
CA SER A 101 12.99 -5.34 2.99
C SER A 101 11.51 -5.24 2.59
N TYR A 102 10.81 -4.30 3.21
CA TYR A 102 9.41 -3.99 2.87
C TYR A 102 9.20 -3.48 1.43
N LEU A 103 10.28 -3.17 0.70
CA LEU A 103 10.20 -2.84 -0.72
C LEU A 103 9.74 -4.03 -1.56
N THR A 104 10.15 -5.25 -1.18
CA THR A 104 9.99 -6.46 -2.00
C THR A 104 8.97 -7.43 -1.41
N SER A 105 8.78 -7.42 -0.08
CA SER A 105 7.83 -8.29 0.62
C SER A 105 6.97 -7.54 1.65
N SER A 106 5.67 -7.84 1.72
CA SER A 106 4.77 -7.41 2.81
C SER A 106 3.81 -8.53 3.16
N ASP A 107 3.79 -8.92 4.43
CA ASP A 107 2.90 -9.97 4.93
C ASP A 107 1.42 -9.55 4.85
N GLU A 108 1.14 -8.27 5.01
CA GLU A 108 -0.21 -7.71 4.92
C GLU A 108 -0.77 -7.82 3.50
N ILE A 109 0.04 -7.53 2.48
CA ILE A 109 -0.37 -7.65 1.08
C ILE A 109 -0.48 -9.12 0.67
N ASN A 110 0.42 -9.98 1.16
CA ASN A 110 0.39 -11.42 0.83
C ASN A 110 -0.82 -12.15 1.44
N LYS A 111 -1.43 -11.61 2.49
CA LYS A 111 -2.64 -12.16 3.13
C LYS A 111 -3.96 -11.67 2.51
N LEU A 112 -3.88 -10.75 1.54
CA LEU A 112 -5.01 -10.01 0.94
C LEU A 112 -5.43 -10.62 -0.39
#